data_AF-A0A935NG46-F1
#
_entry.id   AF-A0A935NG46-F1
#
_cell.length_a   1.000
_cell.length_b   1.000
_cell.length_c   1.000
_cell.angle_alpha   90.00
_cell.angle_beta   90.00
_cell.angle_gamma   90.00
#
_symmetry.space_group_name_H-M   'P 1'
#
loop_
_entity.id
_entity.type
_entity.pdbx_description
1 polymer ?
#
loop_
_entity_poly.entity_id
_entity_poly.type
_entity_poly.pdbx_seq_one_letter_code
_entity_poly.pdbx_strand_id
1 'polypeptide(L)'
;MISKNNKSNLYRFMIGGLFIATLIFFMASCQPADPDAAKIKLTKEKIARGDSLTFDDLNNRVITNDKKMAKDPAFVDLLEAIKTDNYNLIMDHTIPKERLMDAHRVFKREMSDEQFAAEKIRFEQENPDYYYDYMAILAGQYEQLKITMEQYRLDPARIKIDSVTTQQAFDLGDTGEATVHMNFQQNNRKYRISAMKCVKFDGKWYFTNWLVLVKMGA
;
A
#
# COMPACT_ATOMS: atom_id res chain seq x y z
N MET A 1 35.53 -41.99 7.36
CA MET A 1 35.27 -42.72 6.11
C MET A 1 34.38 -41.84 5.25
N ILE A 2 34.86 -41.47 4.07
CA ILE A 2 34.21 -40.61 3.07
C ILE A 2 33.27 -41.48 2.20
N SER A 3 32.10 -40.95 1.83
CA SER A 3 31.54 -41.05 0.46
C SER A 3 30.35 -40.09 0.36
N LYS A 4 30.46 -38.89 -0.22
CA LYS A 4 30.50 -38.51 -1.66
C LYS A 4 29.27 -38.92 -2.48
N ASN A 5 28.63 -37.87 -3.02
CA ASN A 5 28.02 -37.72 -4.34
C ASN A 5 26.75 -38.51 -4.69
N ASN A 6 25.67 -37.78 -4.97
CA ASN A 6 25.28 -37.59 -6.37
C ASN A 6 24.46 -36.32 -6.58
N LYS A 7 25.11 -35.35 -7.24
CA LYS A 7 24.46 -34.33 -8.06
C LYS A 7 24.05 -34.96 -9.40
N SER A 8 23.15 -34.25 -10.08
CA SER A 8 22.97 -34.21 -11.54
C SER A 8 22.46 -35.48 -12.23
N ASN A 9 21.22 -35.41 -12.70
CA ASN A 9 20.89 -35.61 -14.11
C ASN A 9 19.41 -35.28 -14.34
N LEU A 10 19.12 -34.06 -14.79
CA LEU A 10 18.07 -33.83 -15.79
C LEU A 10 18.33 -32.49 -16.51
N TYR A 11 19.53 -32.37 -17.09
CA TYR A 11 19.74 -31.52 -18.25
C TYR A 11 19.79 -32.44 -19.46
N ARG A 12 18.91 -32.20 -20.44
CA ARG A 12 19.18 -32.25 -21.89
C ARG A 12 17.88 -32.41 -22.67
N PHE A 13 17.33 -31.28 -23.08
CA PHE A 13 17.16 -30.92 -24.49
C PHE A 13 17.34 -29.39 -24.49
N MET A 14 18.53 -28.85 -24.78
CA MET A 14 19.07 -28.58 -26.12
C MET A 14 18.04 -27.93 -27.06
N ILE A 15 18.29 -26.86 -27.82
CA ILE A 15 19.43 -26.00 -28.13
C ILE A 15 18.82 -24.88 -29.00
N GLY A 16 19.42 -23.68 -28.97
CA GLY A 16 19.27 -22.66 -30.03
C GLY A 16 18.11 -21.70 -29.80
N GLY A 17 18.29 -20.41 -29.57
CA GLY A 17 19.29 -19.53 -30.16
C GLY A 17 18.53 -18.47 -30.97
N LEU A 18 18.33 -17.29 -30.39
CA LEU A 18 18.17 -15.96 -31.02
C LEU A 18 17.62 -15.02 -29.93
N PHE A 19 18.40 -14.07 -29.40
CA PHE A 19 18.48 -12.70 -29.94
C PHE A 19 17.10 -12.10 -30.26
N ILE A 20 16.63 -11.17 -29.43
CA ILE A 20 16.34 -9.76 -29.76
C ILE A 20 15.41 -9.17 -28.70
N ALA A 21 15.82 -8.02 -28.18
CA ALA A 21 15.01 -7.13 -27.39
C ALA A 21 13.71 -6.75 -28.13
N THR A 22 12.58 -6.73 -27.43
CA THR A 22 11.44 -5.92 -27.86
C THR A 22 10.72 -5.36 -26.65
N LEU A 23 11.18 -4.17 -26.25
CA LEU A 23 10.26 -3.07 -25.99
C LEU A 23 9.42 -2.89 -27.26
N ILE A 24 8.11 -3.10 -27.17
CA ILE A 24 7.16 -2.48 -28.10
C ILE A 24 6.06 -1.82 -27.26
N PHE A 25 6.10 -0.50 -27.29
CA PHE A 25 4.97 0.37 -27.01
C PHE A 25 3.76 -0.07 -27.86
N PHE A 26 2.63 -0.35 -27.22
CA PHE A 26 1.34 -0.20 -27.88
C PHE A 26 0.72 1.11 -27.40
N MET A 27 0.87 2.17 -28.21
CA MET A 27 -0.17 3.17 -28.35
C MET A 27 -1.02 2.77 -29.55
N ALA A 28 -2.19 2.19 -29.26
CA ALA A 28 -3.31 2.16 -30.18
C ALA A 28 -4.56 2.54 -29.39
N SER A 29 -5.14 3.66 -29.80
CA SER A 29 -6.36 4.26 -29.29
C SER A 29 -7.56 3.34 -29.49
N CYS A 30 -8.00 2.74 -28.40
CA CYS A 30 -9.41 2.49 -28.10
C CYS A 30 -9.48 2.71 -26.59
N GLN A 31 -10.18 3.76 -26.13
CA GLN A 31 -10.60 3.78 -24.73
C GLN A 31 -11.41 2.50 -24.52
N PRO A 32 -10.92 1.51 -23.75
CA PRO A 32 -11.80 0.46 -23.31
C PRO A 32 -12.79 1.17 -22.39
N ALA A 33 -14.09 0.96 -22.59
CA ALA A 33 -15.08 1.30 -21.57
C ALA A 33 -14.56 0.71 -20.26
N ASP A 34 -14.27 1.58 -19.29
CA ASP A 34 -13.47 1.25 -18.12
C ASP A 34 -14.01 -0.04 -17.47
N PRO A 35 -13.33 -1.20 -17.63
CA PRO A 35 -13.79 -2.46 -17.08
C PRO A 35 -13.91 -2.42 -15.55
N ASP A 36 -13.41 -1.33 -14.94
CA ASP A 36 -13.43 -1.06 -13.50
C ASP A 36 -14.75 -0.45 -13.06
N ALA A 37 -15.40 0.38 -13.88
CA ALA A 37 -16.69 0.97 -13.53
C ALA A 37 -17.78 -0.10 -13.39
N ALA A 38 -17.76 -1.11 -14.27
CA ALA A 38 -18.71 -2.24 -14.24
C ALA A 38 -18.47 -3.16 -13.02
N LYS A 39 -17.20 -3.43 -12.68
CA LYS A 39 -16.86 -4.24 -11.50
C LYS A 39 -17.14 -3.51 -10.19
N ILE A 40 -16.79 -2.23 -10.09
CA ILE A 40 -17.10 -1.39 -8.92
C ILE A 40 -18.62 -1.31 -8.71
N LYS A 41 -19.39 -1.16 -9.80
CA LYS A 41 -20.85 -1.18 -9.74
C LYS A 41 -21.38 -2.51 -9.22
N LEU A 42 -20.89 -3.63 -9.76
CA LEU A 42 -21.30 -4.97 -9.33
C LEU A 42 -20.96 -5.25 -7.85
N THR A 43 -19.78 -4.84 -7.39
CA THR A 43 -19.37 -4.98 -5.98
C THR A 43 -20.21 -4.11 -5.05
N LYS A 44 -20.52 -2.86 -5.45
CA LYS A 44 -21.44 -1.98 -4.72
C LYS A 44 -22.86 -2.56 -4.64
N GLU A 45 -23.33 -3.16 -5.74
CA GLU A 45 -24.64 -3.84 -5.78
C GLU A 45 -24.67 -5.08 -4.89
N LYS A 46 -23.60 -5.90 -4.87
CA LYS A 46 -23.45 -7.04 -3.95
C LYS A 46 -23.50 -6.60 -2.48
N ILE A 47 -22.77 -5.52 -2.13
CA ILE A 47 -22.79 -4.96 -0.77
C ILE A 47 -24.18 -4.45 -0.41
N ALA A 48 -24.84 -3.72 -1.31
CA ALA A 48 -26.20 -3.22 -1.07
C ALA A 48 -27.25 -4.34 -0.90
N ARG A 49 -26.98 -5.52 -1.45
CA ARG A 49 -27.82 -6.72 -1.30
C ARG A 49 -27.43 -7.61 -0.12
N GLY A 50 -26.33 -7.31 0.58
CA GLY A 50 -25.80 -8.15 1.65
C GLY A 50 -25.19 -9.47 1.15
N ASP A 51 -24.80 -9.54 -0.12
CA ASP A 51 -24.14 -10.72 -0.69
C ASP A 51 -22.70 -10.84 -0.15
N SER A 52 -22.26 -12.07 0.16
CA SER A 52 -20.87 -12.35 0.55
C SER A 52 -19.90 -12.01 -0.59
N LEU A 53 -18.84 -11.25 -0.31
CA LEU A 53 -17.80 -10.91 -1.28
C LEU A 53 -16.70 -11.96 -1.29
N THR A 54 -16.26 -12.40 -2.47
CA THR A 54 -15.08 -13.27 -2.59
C THR A 54 -13.78 -12.46 -2.62
N PHE A 55 -12.65 -13.10 -2.30
CA PHE A 55 -11.32 -12.48 -2.46
C PHE A 55 -11.06 -12.01 -3.90
N ASP A 56 -11.61 -12.71 -4.90
CA ASP A 56 -11.52 -12.33 -6.31
C ASP A 56 -12.43 -11.14 -6.67
N ASP A 57 -13.50 -10.90 -5.91
CA ASP A 57 -14.34 -9.69 -6.02
C ASP A 57 -13.64 -8.46 -5.44
N LEU A 58 -12.69 -8.66 -4.52
CA LEU A 58 -11.89 -7.61 -3.88
C LEU A 58 -10.59 -7.30 -4.66
N ASN A 59 -10.11 -8.28 -5.42
CA ASN A 59 -8.89 -8.40 -6.20
C ASN A 59 -7.76 -7.35 -6.04
N ASN A 60 -6.63 -7.88 -5.58
CA ASN A 60 -5.31 -7.25 -5.44
C ASN A 60 -4.74 -6.77 -6.78
N ARG A 61 -5.00 -5.51 -7.14
CA ARG A 61 -4.40 -4.90 -8.33
C ARG A 61 -3.13 -4.16 -7.97
N VAL A 62 -2.05 -4.44 -8.68
CA VAL A 62 -0.84 -3.63 -8.66
C VAL A 62 -0.93 -2.61 -9.81
N ILE A 63 -1.34 -1.39 -9.48
CA ILE A 63 -1.36 -0.27 -10.42
C ILE A 63 0.00 0.41 -10.35
N THR A 64 0.72 0.39 -11.47
CA THR A 64 1.97 1.13 -11.60
C THR A 64 1.67 2.48 -12.22
N ASN A 65 2.15 3.55 -11.58
CA ASN A 65 1.91 4.95 -11.96
C ASN A 65 0.49 5.47 -11.67
N ASP A 66 0.03 5.27 -10.44
CA ASP A 66 -1.24 5.81 -9.97
C ASP A 66 -1.14 7.33 -9.69
N LYS A 67 -1.42 8.13 -10.73
CA LYS A 67 -1.37 9.59 -10.67
C LYS A 67 -2.40 10.19 -9.70
N LYS A 68 -3.47 9.47 -9.34
CA LYS A 68 -4.46 9.95 -8.37
C LYS A 68 -3.90 9.83 -6.96
N MET A 69 -3.33 8.67 -6.63
CA MET A 69 -2.72 8.43 -5.32
C MET A 69 -1.51 9.36 -5.08
N ALA A 70 -0.73 9.66 -6.12
CA ALA A 70 0.36 10.63 -6.04
C ALA A 70 -0.07 12.06 -5.70
N LYS A 71 -1.36 12.38 -5.85
CA LYS A 71 -1.95 13.70 -5.57
C LYS A 71 -2.85 13.68 -4.33
N ASP A 72 -3.03 12.52 -3.70
CA ASP A 72 -3.86 12.43 -2.52
C ASP A 72 -3.15 13.17 -1.35
N PRO A 73 -3.89 14.01 -0.59
CA PRO A 73 -3.30 14.86 0.45
C PRO A 73 -2.40 14.11 1.42
N ALA A 74 -2.77 12.88 1.81
CA ALA A 74 -1.97 12.10 2.76
C ALA A 74 -0.55 11.87 2.27
N PHE A 75 -0.38 11.52 0.98
CA PHE A 75 0.92 11.24 0.41
C PHE A 75 1.68 12.50 0.02
N VAL A 76 0.98 13.55 -0.38
CA VAL A 76 1.59 14.88 -0.60
C VAL A 76 2.20 15.37 0.71
N ASP A 77 1.44 15.32 1.80
CA ASP A 77 1.88 15.78 3.11
C ASP A 77 2.93 14.86 3.73
N LEU A 78 2.92 13.56 3.45
CA LEU A 78 4.03 12.66 3.80
C LEU A 78 5.34 13.07 3.11
N LEU A 79 5.30 13.41 1.82
CA LEU A 79 6.49 13.87 1.10
C LEU A 79 6.97 15.23 1.60
N GLU A 80 6.05 16.13 1.93
CA GLU A 80 6.38 17.43 2.50
C GLU A 80 6.98 17.27 3.90
N ALA A 81 6.37 16.45 4.76
CA ALA A 81 6.89 16.10 6.09
C ALA A 81 8.34 15.66 6.00
N ILE A 82 8.66 14.75 5.09
CA ILE A 82 10.02 14.25 4.86
C ILE A 82 10.98 15.38 4.43
N LYS A 83 10.53 16.28 3.55
CA LYS A 83 11.36 17.37 3.02
C LYS A 83 11.63 18.45 4.05
N THR A 84 10.66 18.72 4.92
CA THR A 84 10.70 19.81 5.90
C THR A 84 10.97 19.35 7.32
N ASP A 85 11.13 18.04 7.53
CA ASP A 85 11.16 17.38 8.84
C ASP A 85 9.99 17.79 9.76
N ASN A 86 8.77 17.78 9.22
CA ASN A 86 7.57 18.18 9.96
C ASN A 86 6.58 17.01 10.13
N TYR A 87 6.79 16.21 11.17
CA TYR A 87 5.94 15.04 11.46
C TYR A 87 4.45 15.37 11.66
N ASN A 88 4.12 16.59 12.10
CA ASN A 88 2.72 17.00 12.31
C ASN A 88 1.89 16.94 11.03
N LEU A 89 2.49 17.10 9.85
CA LEU A 89 1.81 16.96 8.57
C LEU A 89 1.27 15.53 8.34
N ILE A 90 1.89 14.52 8.94
CA ILE A 90 1.45 13.11 8.84
C ILE A 90 0.33 12.82 9.85
N MET A 91 0.35 13.50 11.00
CA MET A 91 -0.63 13.32 12.08
C MET A 91 -2.05 13.62 11.63
N ASP A 92 -2.24 14.62 10.76
CA ASP A 92 -3.54 14.99 10.18
C ASP A 92 -4.13 13.91 9.24
N HIS A 93 -3.33 12.89 8.91
CA HIS A 93 -3.71 11.73 8.10
C HIS A 93 -3.69 10.41 8.88
N THR A 94 -3.74 10.50 10.21
CA THR A 94 -4.00 9.36 11.09
C THR A 94 -5.48 9.26 11.43
N ILE A 95 -5.92 8.05 11.81
CA ILE A 95 -7.32 7.84 12.14
C ILE A 95 -7.60 8.47 13.51
N PRO A 96 -8.64 9.33 13.66
CA PRO A 96 -9.01 9.88 14.96
C PRO A 96 -9.30 8.77 15.98
N LYS A 97 -8.92 9.00 17.25
CA LYS A 97 -9.02 8.00 18.32
C LYS A 97 -10.40 7.36 18.42
N GLU A 98 -11.43 8.19 18.39
CA GLU A 98 -12.83 7.81 18.51
C GLU A 98 -13.36 7.02 17.30
N ARG A 99 -12.63 7.05 16.18
CA ARG A 99 -12.99 6.43 14.90
C ARG A 99 -12.07 5.28 14.52
N LEU A 100 -11.04 5.00 15.33
CA LEU A 100 -10.05 3.95 15.06
C LEU A 100 -10.71 2.58 14.86
N MET A 101 -11.65 2.22 15.74
CA MET A 101 -12.39 0.98 15.57
C MET A 101 -13.31 0.99 14.38
N ASP A 102 -13.94 2.13 14.06
CA ASP A 102 -14.82 2.22 12.89
C ASP A 102 -14.03 2.07 11.58
N ALA A 103 -12.79 2.57 11.53
CA ALA A 103 -11.87 2.28 10.45
C ALA A 103 -11.47 0.80 10.41
N HIS A 104 -11.35 0.11 11.55
CA HIS A 104 -11.16 -1.34 11.58
C HIS A 104 -12.34 -2.14 11.06
N ARG A 105 -13.54 -1.55 10.97
CA ARG A 105 -14.69 -2.19 10.31
C ARG A 105 -14.37 -2.60 8.88
N VAL A 106 -13.50 -1.86 8.22
CA VAL A 106 -12.97 -2.16 6.87
C VAL A 106 -12.38 -3.58 6.80
N PHE A 107 -11.82 -4.09 7.89
CA PHE A 107 -11.26 -5.45 8.01
C PHE A 107 -12.26 -6.48 8.56
N LYS A 108 -13.38 -6.03 9.14
CA LYS A 108 -14.42 -6.87 9.79
C LYS A 108 -15.76 -6.77 9.06
N ARG A 109 -15.75 -6.59 7.74
CA ARG A 109 -16.94 -6.32 6.91
C ARG A 109 -18.03 -7.38 6.97
N GLU A 110 -17.64 -8.63 7.22
CA GLU A 110 -18.57 -9.76 7.32
C GLU A 110 -19.37 -9.77 8.65
N MET A 111 -18.99 -8.94 9.63
CA MET A 111 -19.73 -8.82 10.89
C MET A 111 -21.00 -7.99 10.69
N SER A 112 -22.11 -8.43 11.29
CA SER A 112 -23.30 -7.60 11.41
C SER A 112 -23.04 -6.34 12.25
N ASP A 113 -23.91 -5.33 12.14
CA ASP A 113 -23.81 -4.12 12.97
C ASP A 113 -23.76 -4.43 14.47
N GLU A 114 -24.60 -5.37 14.92
CA GLU A 114 -24.68 -5.79 16.32
C GLU A 114 -23.41 -6.50 16.78
N GLN A 115 -22.88 -7.42 15.96
CA GLN A 115 -21.63 -8.13 16.24
C GLN A 115 -20.46 -7.16 16.30
N PHE A 116 -20.41 -6.21 15.36
CA PHE A 116 -19.35 -5.22 15.30
C PHE A 116 -19.43 -4.24 16.48
N ALA A 117 -20.62 -3.81 16.89
CA ALA A 117 -20.80 -2.94 18.05
C ALA A 117 -20.33 -3.62 19.35
N ALA A 118 -20.68 -4.89 19.54
CA ALA A 118 -20.20 -5.67 20.69
C ALA A 118 -18.68 -5.86 20.67
N GLU A 119 -18.11 -6.17 19.51
CA GLU A 119 -16.67 -6.32 19.29
C GLU A 119 -15.91 -5.01 19.55
N LYS A 120 -16.46 -3.86 19.11
CA LYS A 120 -15.88 -2.54 19.35
C LYS A 120 -15.78 -2.25 20.84
N ILE A 121 -16.87 -2.43 21.59
CA ILE A 121 -16.89 -2.24 23.04
C ILE A 121 -15.87 -3.14 23.72
N ARG A 122 -15.84 -4.43 23.36
CA ARG A 122 -14.89 -5.40 23.95
C ARG A 122 -13.44 -4.99 23.66
N PHE A 123 -13.13 -4.67 22.41
CA PHE A 123 -11.77 -4.28 22.01
C PHE A 123 -11.30 -3.02 22.73
N GLU A 124 -12.14 -1.99 22.83
CA GLU A 124 -11.82 -0.73 23.50
C GLU A 124 -11.58 -0.92 25.01
N GLN A 125 -12.26 -1.88 25.64
CA GLN A 125 -12.05 -2.25 27.04
C GLN A 125 -10.77 -3.08 27.25
N GLU A 126 -10.49 -4.03 26.35
CA GLU A 126 -9.31 -4.89 26.41
C GLU A 126 -8.02 -4.18 26.02
N ASN A 127 -8.11 -3.14 25.19
CA ASN A 127 -6.96 -2.44 24.60
C ASN A 127 -7.09 -0.90 24.76
N PRO A 128 -7.15 -0.37 26.00
CA PRO A 128 -7.38 1.06 26.24
C PRO A 128 -6.27 1.96 25.66
N ASP A 129 -5.06 1.42 25.51
CA ASP A 129 -3.88 2.13 25.02
C ASP A 129 -3.63 1.95 23.51
N TYR A 130 -4.47 1.18 22.81
CA TYR A 130 -4.24 0.81 21.41
C TYR A 130 -4.01 2.01 20.48
N TYR A 131 -4.76 3.10 20.70
CA TYR A 131 -4.54 4.33 19.93
C TYR A 131 -3.14 4.91 20.17
N TYR A 132 -2.69 4.99 21.42
CA TYR A 132 -1.37 5.54 21.74
C TYR A 132 -0.25 4.65 21.20
N ASP A 133 -0.41 3.33 21.27
CA ASP A 133 0.52 2.38 20.67
C ASP A 133 0.61 2.56 19.15
N TYR A 134 -0.52 2.70 18.47
CA TYR A 134 -0.60 3.00 17.04
C TYR A 134 0.16 4.29 16.69
N MET A 135 -0.07 5.37 17.43
CA MET A 135 0.61 6.65 17.20
C MET A 135 2.13 6.57 17.48
N ALA A 136 2.53 5.83 18.52
CA ALA A 136 3.93 5.62 18.87
C ALA A 136 4.67 4.80 17.79
N ILE A 137 4.02 3.78 17.22
CA ILE A 137 4.56 2.99 16.11
C ILE A 137 4.80 3.87 14.89
N LEU A 138 3.83 4.72 14.52
CA LEU A 138 3.96 5.61 13.36
C LEU A 138 5.10 6.62 13.55
N ALA A 139 5.21 7.22 14.74
CA ALA A 139 6.30 8.13 15.08
C ALA A 139 7.67 7.43 14.99
N GLY A 140 7.78 6.22 15.55
CA GLY A 140 9.00 5.42 15.48
C GLY A 140 9.40 5.03 14.05
N GLN A 141 8.42 4.74 13.19
CA GLN A 141 8.67 4.44 11.77
C GLN A 141 9.11 5.68 10.98
N TYR A 142 8.54 6.84 11.28
CA TYR A 142 8.98 8.09 10.69
C TYR A 142 10.43 8.42 11.08
N GLU A 143 10.78 8.24 12.36
CA GLU A 143 12.17 8.39 12.81
C GLU A 143 13.12 7.41 12.12
N GLN A 144 12.72 6.14 12.01
CA GLN A 144 13.50 5.13 11.31
C GLN A 144 13.71 5.48 9.83
N LEU A 145 12.71 6.06 9.16
CA LEU A 145 12.84 6.53 7.79
C LEU A 145 13.92 7.61 7.67
N LYS A 146 13.99 8.58 8.59
CA LYS A 146 15.04 9.61 8.61
C LYS A 146 16.42 9.01 8.80
N ILE A 147 16.58 8.13 9.80
CA ILE A 147 17.84 7.41 10.05
C ILE A 147 18.29 6.66 8.80
N THR A 148 17.37 5.98 8.11
CA THR A 148 17.69 5.26 6.88
C THR A 148 18.05 6.21 5.72
N MET A 149 17.43 7.39 5.62
CA MET A 149 17.83 8.41 4.65
C MET A 149 19.26 8.90 4.87
N GLU A 150 19.64 9.17 6.13
CA GLU A 150 21.00 9.56 6.50
C GLU A 150 22.01 8.46 6.17
N GLN A 151 21.72 7.21 6.55
CA GLN A 151 22.56 6.05 6.24
C GLN A 151 22.80 5.89 4.73
N TYR A 152 21.79 6.17 3.93
CA TYR A 152 21.87 6.12 2.46
C TYR A 152 22.39 7.40 1.82
N ARG A 153 22.75 8.42 2.63
CA ARG A 153 23.21 9.74 2.18
C ARG A 153 22.26 10.37 1.18
N LEU A 154 20.96 10.29 1.48
CA LEU A 154 19.91 10.90 0.69
C LEU A 154 19.68 12.32 1.17
N ASP A 155 19.45 13.22 0.24
CA ASP A 155 18.98 14.57 0.48
C ASP A 155 17.44 14.56 0.38
N PRO A 156 16.71 14.74 1.50
CA PRO A 156 15.25 14.73 1.52
C PRO A 156 14.65 15.84 0.63
N ALA A 157 15.26 17.03 0.61
CA ALA A 157 14.79 18.17 -0.17
C ALA A 157 14.83 17.91 -1.69
N ARG A 158 15.68 16.98 -2.13
CA ARG A 158 15.85 16.60 -3.53
C ARG A 158 15.06 15.36 -3.94
N ILE A 159 14.21 14.81 -3.08
CA ILE A 159 13.35 13.69 -3.43
C ILE A 159 12.33 14.14 -4.49
N LYS A 160 12.41 13.48 -5.65
CA LYS A 160 11.44 13.59 -6.75
C LYS A 160 10.85 12.22 -7.03
N ILE A 161 9.54 12.07 -6.86
CA ILE A 161 8.86 10.80 -7.10
C ILE A 161 8.80 10.54 -8.61
N ASP A 162 9.37 9.40 -9.01
CA ASP A 162 9.38 8.93 -10.39
C ASP A 162 8.09 8.18 -10.73
N SER A 163 7.59 7.39 -9.78
CA SER A 163 6.35 6.63 -9.92
C SER A 163 5.74 6.27 -8.58
N VAL A 164 4.42 6.15 -8.55
CA VAL A 164 3.68 5.57 -7.43
C VAL A 164 3.11 4.23 -7.86
N THR A 165 3.40 3.17 -7.09
CA THR A 165 2.81 1.85 -7.27
C THR A 165 1.83 1.60 -6.14
N THR A 166 0.58 1.34 -6.48
CA THR A 166 -0.48 1.01 -5.52
C THR A 166 -0.80 -0.46 -5.65
N GLN A 167 -0.64 -1.24 -4.59
CA GLN A 167 -1.24 -2.56 -4.48
C GLN A 167 -2.55 -2.40 -3.69
N GLN A 168 -3.66 -2.30 -4.41
CA GLN A 168 -4.96 -2.07 -3.81
C GLN A 168 -5.60 -3.41 -3.48
N ALA A 169 -5.91 -3.64 -2.20
CA ALA A 169 -6.60 -4.83 -1.74
C ALA A 169 -8.10 -4.78 -2.03
N PHE A 170 -8.71 -3.58 -2.02
CA PHE A 170 -10.04 -3.26 -2.56
C PHE A 170 -10.32 -1.74 -2.50
N ASP A 171 -11.29 -1.25 -3.29
CA ASP A 171 -11.85 0.12 -3.23
C ASP A 171 -13.34 0.09 -3.54
N LEU A 172 -14.13 0.52 -2.57
CA LEU A 172 -15.60 0.53 -2.64
C LEU A 172 -16.15 1.95 -2.72
N GLY A 173 -15.30 2.95 -2.98
CA GLY A 173 -15.67 4.37 -2.93
C GLY A 173 -15.38 4.96 -1.56
N ASP A 174 -16.15 4.57 -0.54
CA ASP A 174 -16.04 5.17 0.80
C ASP A 174 -15.11 4.38 1.73
N THR A 175 -14.89 3.10 1.42
CA THR A 175 -13.97 2.22 2.13
C THR A 175 -12.98 1.56 1.17
N GLY A 176 -11.79 1.26 1.66
CA GLY A 176 -10.73 0.70 0.83
C GLY A 176 -9.50 0.34 1.64
N GLU A 177 -8.64 -0.48 1.06
CA GLU A 177 -7.34 -0.83 1.61
C GLU A 177 -6.32 -0.83 0.49
N ALA A 178 -5.18 -0.21 0.71
CA ALA A 178 -4.08 -0.18 -0.24
C ALA A 178 -2.72 -0.14 0.44
N THR A 179 -1.76 -0.77 -0.20
CA THR A 179 -0.33 -0.59 0.03
C THR A 179 0.16 0.39 -1.03
N VAL A 180 0.80 1.48 -0.62
CA VAL A 180 1.31 2.51 -1.54
C VAL A 180 2.82 2.56 -1.49
N HIS A 181 3.45 2.57 -2.66
CA HIS A 181 4.89 2.64 -2.83
C HIS A 181 5.26 3.85 -3.68
N MET A 182 6.00 4.80 -3.11
CA MET A 182 6.54 5.95 -3.81
C MET A 182 8.00 5.66 -4.19
N ASN A 183 8.25 5.47 -5.48
CA ASN A 183 9.57 5.15 -6.01
C ASN A 183 10.26 6.43 -6.49
N PHE A 184 11.55 6.57 -6.18
CA PHE A 184 12.37 7.69 -6.59
C PHE A 184 13.82 7.28 -6.85
N GLN A 185 14.55 8.12 -7.56
CA GLN A 185 15.98 7.94 -7.82
C GLN A 185 16.79 9.09 -7.23
N GLN A 186 17.91 8.73 -6.59
CA GLN A 186 18.94 9.68 -6.14
C GLN A 186 20.30 8.98 -6.14
N ASN A 187 21.41 9.71 -6.35
CA ASN A 187 22.75 9.13 -6.32
C ASN A 187 22.92 7.88 -7.22
N ASN A 188 22.29 7.91 -8.41
CA ASN A 188 22.25 6.79 -9.38
C ASN A 188 21.70 5.48 -8.82
N ARG A 189 20.85 5.54 -7.79
CA ARG A 189 20.22 4.39 -7.13
C ARG A 189 18.72 4.62 -7.01
N LYS A 190 17.97 3.52 -7.10
CA LYS A 190 16.52 3.52 -6.96
C LYS A 190 16.14 3.22 -5.51
N TYR A 191 15.14 3.92 -5.02
CA TYR A 191 14.62 3.82 -3.66
C TYR A 191 13.10 3.76 -3.68
N ARG A 192 12.54 3.26 -2.60
CA ARG A 192 11.10 3.15 -2.40
C ARG A 192 10.74 3.53 -0.98
N ILE A 193 9.85 4.51 -0.82
CA ILE A 193 9.13 4.74 0.43
C ILE A 193 7.82 3.96 0.33
N SER A 194 7.59 3.08 1.28
CA SER A 194 6.36 2.28 1.35
C SER A 194 5.52 2.77 2.51
N ALA A 195 4.25 3.06 2.24
CA ALA A 195 3.17 3.14 3.23
C ALA A 195 2.37 1.83 3.08
N MET A 196 2.75 0.82 3.86
CA MET A 196 2.33 -0.57 3.53
C MET A 196 0.89 -0.90 3.93
N LYS A 197 0.24 -0.07 4.77
CA LYS A 197 -1.18 -0.20 5.04
C LYS A 197 -1.84 1.16 5.16
N CYS A 198 -2.59 1.52 4.12
CA CYS A 198 -3.48 2.66 4.11
C CYS A 198 -4.91 2.14 4.09
N VAL A 199 -5.79 2.74 4.89
CA VAL A 199 -7.23 2.48 4.82
C VAL A 199 -7.94 3.70 4.30
N LYS A 200 -8.95 3.49 3.47
CA LYS A 200 -9.90 4.53 3.12
C LYS A 200 -11.12 4.38 4.02
N PHE A 201 -11.54 5.48 4.61
CA PHE A 201 -12.71 5.56 5.47
C PHE A 201 -13.36 6.93 5.26
N ASP A 202 -14.69 6.98 5.12
CA ASP A 202 -15.44 8.18 4.75
C ASP A 202 -14.85 8.91 3.53
N GLY A 203 -14.34 8.14 2.56
CA GLY A 203 -13.77 8.66 1.32
C GLY A 203 -12.34 9.22 1.44
N LYS A 204 -11.76 9.30 2.65
CA LYS A 204 -10.38 9.79 2.89
C LYS A 204 -9.42 8.62 3.18
N TRP A 205 -8.19 8.71 2.68
CA TRP A 205 -7.12 7.77 3.01
C TRP A 205 -6.41 8.16 4.31
N TYR A 206 -6.11 7.15 5.14
CA TYR A 206 -5.41 7.28 6.40
C TYR A 206 -4.22 6.32 6.46
N PHE A 207 -3.14 6.75 7.10
CA PHE A 207 -1.99 5.91 7.41
C PHE A 207 -2.32 5.01 8.59
N THR A 208 -2.34 3.69 8.40
CA THR A 208 -2.67 2.79 9.51
C THR A 208 -1.48 2.15 10.18
N ASN A 209 -0.33 2.01 9.50
CA ASN A 209 0.99 1.63 10.00
C ASN A 209 1.92 1.34 8.78
N TRP A 210 3.23 1.21 9.00
CA TRP A 210 4.28 0.69 8.10
C TRP A 210 4.84 1.71 7.10
N LEU A 211 5.49 2.76 7.61
CA LEU A 211 6.39 3.61 6.81
C LEU A 211 7.80 3.01 6.76
N VAL A 212 8.26 2.65 5.56
CA VAL A 212 9.59 2.02 5.37
C VAL A 212 10.28 2.56 4.13
N LEU A 213 11.56 2.91 4.27
CA LEU A 213 12.44 3.22 3.15
C LEU A 213 13.28 2.00 2.77
N VAL A 214 13.25 1.63 1.50
CA VAL A 214 14.01 0.49 0.95
C VAL A 214 14.87 0.96 -0.21
N LYS A 215 16.15 0.57 -0.22
CA LYS A 215 17.00 0.66 -1.41
C LYS A 215 16.65 -0.49 -2.36
N MET A 216 16.24 -0.17 -3.58
CA MET A 216 15.94 -1.19 -4.59
C MET A 216 17.24 -1.70 -5.23
N GLY A 217 17.29 -2.98 -5.58
CA GLY A 217 18.43 -3.60 -6.27
C GLY A 217 18.83 -2.82 -7.53
N ALA A 218 20.13 -2.91 -7.88
CA ALA A 218 20.69 -2.29 -9.08
C ALA A 218 20.09 -2.88 -10.36
#